data_AF-A0A8H7KSM3-F1
#
_entry.id   AF-A0A8H7KSM3-F1
#
_cell.length_a   1.000
_cell.length_b   1.000
_cell.length_c   1.000
_cell.angle_alpha   90.00
_cell.angle_beta   90.00
_cell.angle_gamma   90.00
#
_symmetry.space_group_name_H-M   'P 1'
#
loop_
_entity.id
_entity.type
_entity.pdbx_description
1 polymer ?
#
loop_
_entity_poly.entity_id
_entity_poly.type
_entity_poly.pdbx_seq_one_letter_code
_entity_poly.pdbx_strand_id
1 'polypeptide(L)'
;MVTEGILNRRASNYENVNPSIRLNGKRPASMLTSSIQSASKRRRVRATAVAPGNPRYAAAQAKRRSMTKKSASAVSVKISLRAGAPKDVEMKDAEAVSVSCSRSGPAVTPITLPKYLARPDYKEISLANIVALDPELKGVPLQYIQEGLETTGPAMMQVLASVEATPVKNALPMELSIMINDLTCDLPTHMLAVYSRQSSHSPNPTRRVTLFPTHAIVMSLHCANLPALPVSRPREPDSEGEMTVPVVPLCIPSPETFSPLSAYLYTKDAQHLLRALLPSGPATPPDILSLDADPDSPEFAQFSGKLRATYTAPALLTHAMAINGLWRNVVALGIFDERLWEALDIAWAAVLDALEGGKQPAHSPAADGVKL
;
A
#
# COMPACT_ATOMS: atom_id res chain seq x y z
N MET A 1 -66.77 35.37 -5.23
CA MET A 1 -66.71 34.19 -4.34
C MET A 1 -65.74 33.20 -4.96
N VAL A 2 -64.51 33.20 -4.43
CA VAL A 2 -63.38 32.36 -4.83
C VAL A 2 -63.14 31.42 -3.66
N THR A 3 -63.15 30.10 -3.88
CA THR A 3 -62.61 29.15 -2.88
C THR A 3 -61.84 28.05 -3.62
N GLU A 4 -60.56 27.98 -3.27
CA GLU A 4 -59.53 27.10 -3.80
C GLU A 4 -59.66 25.67 -3.26
N GLY A 5 -59.30 24.70 -4.11
CA GLY A 5 -59.13 23.30 -3.73
C GLY A 5 -57.74 23.03 -3.17
N ILE A 6 -57.68 22.62 -1.90
CA ILE A 6 -56.45 22.22 -1.20
C ILE A 6 -56.17 20.73 -1.49
N LEU A 7 -55.04 20.46 -2.14
CA LEU A 7 -54.48 19.13 -2.37
C LEU A 7 -53.73 18.63 -1.12
N ASN A 8 -54.22 17.53 -0.54
CA ASN A 8 -53.58 16.79 0.55
C ASN A 8 -52.29 16.11 0.06
N ARG A 9 -51.12 16.59 0.49
CA ARG A 9 -49.85 15.83 0.43
C ARG A 9 -49.64 15.08 1.74
N ARG A 10 -49.72 13.74 1.69
CA ARG A 10 -49.21 12.85 2.75
C ARG A 10 -47.68 12.89 2.73
N ALA A 11 -47.08 13.54 3.71
CA ALA A 11 -45.66 13.39 4.03
C ALA A 11 -45.47 12.17 4.94
N SER A 12 -44.57 11.25 4.55
CA SER A 12 -44.18 10.09 5.35
C SER A 12 -43.11 10.50 6.36
N ASN A 13 -43.49 10.56 7.64
CA ASN A 13 -42.57 10.77 8.77
C ASN A 13 -41.78 9.48 9.07
N TYR A 14 -40.62 9.30 8.43
CA TYR A 14 -39.69 8.21 8.72
C TYR A 14 -38.25 8.70 8.92
N GLU A 15 -38.04 9.79 9.67
CA GLU A 15 -36.69 10.20 10.07
C GLU A 15 -36.74 10.75 11.50
N ASN A 16 -36.31 9.92 12.46
CA ASN A 16 -35.71 10.26 13.77
C ASN A 16 -35.98 9.16 14.80
N VAL A 17 -35.35 8.00 14.63
CA VAL A 17 -35.17 7.05 15.73
C VAL A 17 -33.68 7.00 16.05
N ASN A 18 -33.34 7.42 17.27
CA ASN A 18 -32.00 7.32 17.84
C ASN A 18 -31.50 5.85 17.76
N PRO A 19 -30.23 5.59 17.39
CA PRO A 19 -29.69 4.24 17.44
C PRO A 19 -29.53 3.83 18.91
N SER A 20 -30.52 3.12 19.42
CA SER A 20 -30.45 2.48 20.74
C SER A 20 -29.53 1.27 20.62
N ILE A 21 -28.37 1.36 21.27
CA ILE A 21 -27.40 0.27 21.44
C ILE A 21 -28.12 -0.86 22.18
N ARG A 22 -28.56 -1.88 21.43
CA ARG A 22 -29.09 -3.11 22.01
C ARG A 22 -27.91 -4.03 22.34
N LEU A 23 -27.49 -3.98 23.60
CA LEU A 23 -26.76 -5.07 24.26
C LEU A 23 -27.72 -6.25 24.40
N ASN A 24 -27.75 -7.16 23.42
CA ASN A 24 -28.42 -8.45 23.59
C ASN A 24 -27.53 -9.55 23.00
N GLY A 25 -27.06 -10.43 23.89
CA GLY A 25 -26.05 -11.48 23.66
C GLY A 25 -26.48 -12.60 22.72
N LYS A 26 -26.73 -12.28 21.46
CA LYS A 26 -26.66 -13.25 20.35
C LYS A 26 -25.34 -13.03 19.64
N ARG A 27 -24.56 -14.11 19.54
CA ARG A 27 -23.24 -14.18 18.87
C ARG A 27 -23.20 -13.27 17.64
N PRO A 28 -22.25 -12.33 17.52
CA PRO A 28 -21.99 -11.59 16.29
C PRO A 28 -21.19 -12.47 15.33
N ALA A 29 -21.56 -13.75 15.20
CA ALA A 29 -21.09 -14.56 14.11
C ALA A 29 -21.66 -13.91 12.85
N SER A 30 -20.79 -13.14 12.17
CA SER A 30 -21.04 -12.47 10.91
C SER A 30 -21.63 -11.05 10.97
N MET A 31 -21.03 -10.16 11.76
CA MET A 31 -21.16 -8.72 11.49
C MET A 31 -20.80 -8.40 10.03
N LEU A 32 -19.82 -9.11 9.47
CA LEU A 32 -19.53 -9.14 8.04
C LEU A 32 -20.78 -9.44 7.18
N THR A 33 -21.48 -10.58 7.31
CA THR A 33 -22.65 -10.82 6.45
C THR A 33 -23.78 -9.83 6.72
N SER A 34 -24.00 -9.40 7.97
CA SER A 34 -25.03 -8.39 8.27
C SER A 34 -24.70 -7.01 7.69
N SER A 35 -23.42 -6.61 7.75
CA SER A 35 -22.88 -5.38 7.16
C SER A 35 -22.96 -5.45 5.63
N ILE A 36 -22.47 -6.54 5.03
CA ILE A 36 -22.56 -6.82 3.60
C ILE A 36 -24.03 -6.77 3.14
N GLN A 37 -24.97 -7.42 3.85
CA GLN A 37 -26.40 -7.41 3.53
C GLN A 37 -27.05 -6.03 3.71
N SER A 38 -26.64 -5.26 4.72
CA SER A 38 -27.19 -3.92 4.99
C SER A 38 -26.67 -2.85 4.00
N ALA A 39 -25.40 -2.94 3.60
CA ALA A 39 -24.81 -2.12 2.55
C ALA A 39 -25.51 -2.36 1.19
N SER A 40 -25.88 -3.60 0.91
CA SER A 40 -26.65 -3.97 -0.29
C SER A 40 -28.04 -3.37 -0.34
N LYS A 41 -28.76 -3.33 0.79
CA LYS A 41 -30.08 -2.70 0.86
C LYS A 41 -30.04 -1.21 0.50
N ARG A 42 -28.93 -0.52 0.79
CA ARG A 42 -28.73 0.89 0.42
C ARG A 42 -28.37 1.10 -1.06
N ARG A 43 -27.83 0.09 -1.75
CA ARG A 43 -27.34 0.21 -3.15
C ARG A 43 -28.22 -0.46 -4.21
N ARG A 44 -29.28 -1.18 -3.82
CA ARG A 44 -30.23 -1.84 -4.75
C ARG A 44 -31.03 -0.91 -5.68
N VAL A 45 -30.73 0.39 -5.71
CA VAL A 45 -31.32 1.36 -6.64
C VAL A 45 -30.51 1.47 -7.96
N ARG A 46 -29.33 0.85 -8.11
CA ARG A 46 -28.48 1.13 -9.30
C ARG A 46 -27.76 0.00 -10.06
N ALA A 47 -27.91 -1.28 -9.74
CA ALA A 47 -27.13 -2.30 -10.44
C ALA A 47 -27.91 -3.59 -10.74
N THR A 48 -28.42 -3.68 -11.98
CA THR A 48 -28.63 -4.94 -12.68
C THR A 48 -27.60 -5.03 -13.82
N ALA A 49 -27.08 -6.24 -14.01
CA ALA A 49 -26.04 -6.66 -14.95
C ALA A 49 -24.59 -6.40 -14.53
N VAL A 50 -23.89 -7.47 -14.13
CA VAL A 50 -22.66 -8.00 -14.76
C VAL A 50 -22.05 -9.06 -13.83
N ALA A 51 -21.89 -10.28 -14.36
CA ALA A 51 -21.01 -11.34 -13.87
C ALA A 51 -20.67 -12.26 -15.06
N PRO A 52 -19.63 -13.12 -15.01
CA PRO A 52 -18.33 -12.99 -14.36
C PRO A 52 -17.17 -13.09 -15.38
N GLY A 53 -16.01 -12.61 -14.98
CA GLY A 53 -14.88 -12.29 -15.84
C GLY A 53 -14.93 -10.81 -16.13
N ASN A 54 -13.90 -10.05 -15.75
CA ASN A 54 -13.88 -8.61 -15.97
C ASN A 54 -13.21 -8.35 -17.34
N PRO A 55 -13.91 -8.39 -18.49
CA PRO A 55 -13.30 -8.16 -19.81
C PRO A 55 -12.63 -6.79 -19.87
N ARG A 56 -13.04 -5.85 -19.02
CA ARG A 56 -12.37 -4.56 -18.87
C ARG A 56 -10.94 -4.71 -18.35
N TYR A 57 -10.68 -5.61 -17.40
CA TYR A 57 -9.34 -5.84 -16.87
C TYR A 57 -8.42 -6.43 -17.94
N ALA A 58 -8.89 -7.46 -18.66
CA ALA A 58 -8.14 -8.06 -19.76
C ALA A 58 -7.88 -7.07 -20.91
N ALA A 59 -8.88 -6.26 -21.29
CA ALA A 59 -8.75 -5.25 -22.33
C ALA A 59 -7.83 -4.09 -21.90
N ALA A 60 -7.94 -3.61 -20.66
CA ALA A 60 -7.07 -2.58 -20.10
C ALA A 60 -5.62 -3.08 -20.01
N GLN A 61 -5.41 -4.33 -19.57
CA GLN A 61 -4.10 -4.96 -19.54
C GLN A 61 -3.52 -5.15 -20.94
N ALA A 62 -4.32 -5.56 -21.92
CA ALA A 62 -3.88 -5.68 -23.32
C ALA A 62 -3.48 -4.31 -23.91
N LYS A 63 -4.27 -3.26 -23.68
CA LYS A 63 -3.95 -1.89 -24.09
C LYS A 63 -2.64 -1.41 -23.46
N ARG A 64 -2.47 -1.61 -22.15
CA ARG A 64 -1.23 -1.23 -21.43
C ARG A 64 -0.02 -2.05 -21.87
N ARG A 65 -0.15 -3.36 -22.14
CA ARG A 65 0.92 -4.20 -22.72
C ARG A 65 1.40 -3.67 -24.07
N SER A 66 0.47 -3.16 -24.89
CA SER A 66 0.83 -2.56 -26.18
C SER A 66 1.58 -1.24 -26.05
N MET A 67 1.33 -0.46 -24.99
CA MET A 67 2.04 0.79 -24.68
C MET A 67 3.42 0.55 -24.07
N THR A 68 3.53 -0.40 -23.15
CA THR A 68 4.83 -0.76 -22.51
C THR A 68 5.80 -1.42 -23.48
N LYS A 69 5.33 -2.27 -24.41
CA LYS A 69 6.18 -2.85 -25.46
C LYS A 69 6.78 -1.81 -26.41
N LYS A 70 6.16 -0.63 -26.54
CA LYS A 70 6.62 0.43 -27.44
C LYS A 70 7.64 1.39 -26.82
N SER A 71 7.89 1.35 -25.50
CA SER A 71 8.71 2.35 -24.81
C SER A 71 9.64 1.75 -23.74
N ALA A 72 10.43 0.74 -24.11
CA ALA A 72 11.45 0.13 -23.25
C ALA A 72 12.68 1.05 -22.96
N SER A 73 12.50 2.37 -22.96
CA SER A 73 13.55 3.32 -22.57
C SER A 73 13.72 3.27 -21.05
N ALA A 74 14.86 2.78 -20.56
CA ALA A 74 15.20 2.89 -19.15
C ALA A 74 15.67 4.31 -18.80
N VAL A 75 15.40 4.75 -17.57
CA VAL A 75 15.85 6.03 -17.05
C VAL A 75 17.20 5.81 -16.37
N SER A 76 18.26 6.40 -16.92
CA SER A 76 19.58 6.37 -16.29
C SER A 76 19.79 7.64 -15.48
N VAL A 77 19.85 7.51 -14.15
CA VAL A 77 20.17 8.59 -13.22
C VAL A 77 21.61 8.39 -12.74
N LYS A 78 22.48 9.36 -13.01
CA LYS A 78 23.85 9.35 -12.46
C LYS A 78 23.82 10.03 -11.10
N ILE A 79 23.95 9.26 -10.03
CA ILE A 79 23.99 9.80 -8.67
C ILE A 79 25.43 9.70 -8.16
N SER A 80 26.05 10.86 -7.92
CA SER A 80 27.34 10.94 -7.25
C SER A 80 27.12 10.67 -5.75
N LEU A 81 27.15 9.39 -5.37
CA LEU A 81 27.17 9.01 -3.96
C LEU A 81 28.57 9.29 -3.43
N ARG A 82 28.69 10.30 -2.56
CA ARG A 82 29.94 10.53 -1.82
C ARG A 82 30.08 9.42 -0.80
N ALA A 83 30.80 8.35 -1.15
CA ALA A 83 31.17 7.33 -0.18
C ALA A 83 31.92 8.03 0.96
N GLY A 84 31.31 8.06 2.15
CA GLY A 84 32.01 8.53 3.34
C GLY A 84 33.24 7.65 3.50
N ALA A 85 34.43 8.22 3.33
CA ALA A 85 35.65 7.53 3.67
C ALA A 85 35.51 7.04 5.13
N PRO A 86 35.83 5.78 5.44
CA PRO A 86 35.90 5.35 6.82
C PRO A 86 36.83 6.34 7.54
N LYS A 87 36.38 6.89 8.68
CA LYS A 87 37.28 7.64 9.56
C LYS A 87 38.35 6.65 9.98
N ASP A 88 39.50 6.74 9.34
CA ASP A 88 40.68 5.98 9.70
C ASP A 88 40.99 6.34 11.15
N VAL A 89 40.86 5.34 12.03
CA VAL A 89 41.22 5.48 13.43
C VAL A 89 42.74 5.52 13.47
N GLU A 90 43.27 6.71 13.73
CA GLU A 90 44.69 7.05 13.78
C GLU A 90 45.41 6.12 14.80
N MET A 91 46.06 5.07 14.30
CA MET A 91 46.97 4.23 15.08
C MET A 91 48.37 4.83 14.93
N LYS A 92 48.96 5.23 16.06
CA LYS A 92 50.27 5.87 16.16
C LYS A 92 51.43 5.01 15.64
N ASP A 93 52.31 5.70 14.92
CA ASP A 93 53.75 5.49 14.70
C ASP A 93 54.24 4.17 14.08
N ALA A 94 54.37 4.16 12.75
CA ALA A 94 55.34 3.35 12.02
C ALA A 94 55.90 4.14 10.80
N GLU A 95 57.21 4.01 10.58
CA GLU A 95 58.04 4.83 9.69
C GLU A 95 57.57 4.98 8.23
N ALA A 96 57.92 6.14 7.66
CA ALA A 96 57.47 6.65 6.38
C ALA A 96 58.03 5.89 5.16
N VAL A 97 57.16 5.14 4.48
CA VAL A 97 57.36 4.72 3.09
C VAL A 97 56.52 5.63 2.19
N SER A 98 57.17 6.36 1.30
CA SER A 98 56.57 7.31 0.36
C SER A 98 55.81 6.58 -0.76
N VAL A 99 54.56 6.21 -0.51
CA VAL A 99 53.65 5.69 -1.53
C VAL A 99 52.95 6.86 -2.23
N SER A 100 53.15 6.96 -3.54
CA SER A 100 52.51 7.94 -4.40
C SER A 100 50.98 7.74 -4.44
N CYS A 101 50.25 8.58 -3.69
CA CYS A 101 48.79 8.61 -3.72
C CYS A 101 48.27 9.21 -5.04
N SER A 102 47.89 8.35 -5.98
CA SER A 102 47.05 8.75 -7.12
C SER A 102 45.68 9.19 -6.60
N ARG A 103 45.32 10.46 -6.81
CA ARG A 103 43.99 11.04 -6.51
C ARG A 103 42.90 10.33 -7.32
N SER A 104 42.37 9.22 -6.82
CA SER A 104 41.13 8.64 -7.34
C SER A 104 39.96 9.54 -6.92
N GLY A 105 39.36 10.24 -7.89
CA GLY A 105 38.12 10.99 -7.66
C GLY A 105 37.00 10.08 -7.14
N PRO A 106 35.94 10.64 -6.52
CA PRO A 106 34.83 9.85 -6.01
C PRO A 106 34.20 9.02 -7.13
N ALA A 107 34.13 7.70 -6.93
CA ALA A 107 33.52 6.79 -7.87
C ALA A 107 32.02 7.07 -7.99
N VAL A 108 31.54 7.41 -9.19
CA VAL A 108 30.13 7.64 -9.47
C VAL A 108 29.54 6.36 -10.07
N THR A 109 28.68 5.68 -9.31
CA THR A 109 27.97 4.50 -9.81
C THR A 109 26.66 4.92 -10.46
N PRO A 110 26.46 4.71 -11.78
CA PRO A 110 25.19 5.03 -12.42
C PRO A 110 24.09 4.07 -11.92
N ILE A 111 22.92 4.62 -11.60
CA ILE A 111 21.73 3.85 -11.22
C ILE A 111 20.76 3.87 -12.40
N THR A 112 20.32 2.71 -12.84
CA THR A 112 19.32 2.57 -13.91
C THR A 112 17.99 2.16 -13.29
N LEU A 113 16.96 2.97 -13.51
CA LEU A 113 15.60 2.74 -13.05
C LEU A 113 14.69 2.45 -14.25
N PRO A 114 13.76 1.48 -14.14
CA PRO A 114 12.80 1.23 -15.21
C PRO A 114 11.83 2.41 -15.33
N LYS A 115 11.52 2.86 -16.55
CA LYS A 115 10.54 3.94 -16.75
C LYS A 115 9.12 3.54 -16.31
N TYR A 116 8.79 2.26 -16.42
CA TYR A 116 7.47 1.72 -16.07
C TYR A 116 7.60 0.48 -15.19
N LEU A 117 6.66 0.34 -14.26
CA LEU A 117 6.53 -0.85 -13.41
C LEU A 117 5.69 -1.91 -14.14
N ALA A 118 6.24 -3.11 -14.29
CA ALA A 118 5.56 -4.19 -14.99
C ALA A 118 4.40 -4.76 -14.14
N ARG A 119 3.21 -4.90 -14.72
CA ARG A 119 2.07 -5.54 -14.05
C ARG A 119 2.05 -7.04 -14.34
N PRO A 120 1.84 -7.91 -13.33
CA PRO A 120 1.80 -9.35 -13.51
C PRO A 120 0.52 -9.79 -14.22
N ASP A 121 0.50 -11.03 -14.68
CA ASP A 121 -0.66 -11.63 -15.33
C ASP A 121 -1.77 -11.88 -14.31
N TYR A 122 -3.02 -11.60 -14.71
CA TYR A 122 -4.16 -11.77 -13.82
C TYR A 122 -4.25 -13.20 -13.29
N LYS A 123 -4.41 -13.32 -11.98
CA LYS A 123 -4.67 -14.58 -11.29
C LYS A 123 -5.96 -14.45 -10.49
N GLU A 124 -6.88 -15.37 -10.73
CA GLU A 124 -8.15 -15.39 -10.02
C GLU A 124 -7.96 -15.75 -8.53
N ILE A 125 -8.76 -15.13 -7.68
CA ILE A 125 -8.78 -15.38 -6.24
C ILE A 125 -9.57 -16.67 -5.98
N SER A 126 -8.99 -17.58 -5.20
CA SER A 126 -9.64 -18.85 -4.83
C SER A 126 -10.83 -18.60 -3.90
N LEU A 127 -12.06 -18.67 -4.43
CA LEU A 127 -13.28 -18.65 -3.62
C LEU A 127 -13.32 -19.78 -2.59
N ALA A 128 -12.72 -20.94 -2.90
CA ALA A 128 -12.63 -22.04 -1.96
C ALA A 128 -11.85 -21.66 -0.69
N ASN A 129 -10.78 -20.86 -0.81
CA ASN A 129 -10.02 -20.39 0.35
C ASN A 129 -10.86 -19.43 1.21
N ILE A 130 -11.67 -18.57 0.58
CA ILE A 130 -12.56 -17.65 1.28
C ILE A 130 -13.66 -18.42 2.02
N VAL A 131 -14.30 -19.40 1.36
CA VAL A 131 -15.35 -20.24 1.97
C VAL A 131 -14.81 -21.12 3.10
N ALA A 132 -13.54 -21.52 3.03
CA ALA A 132 -12.89 -22.26 4.12
C ALA A 132 -12.71 -21.40 5.39
N LEU A 133 -12.51 -20.09 5.24
CA LEU A 133 -12.41 -19.15 6.35
C LEU A 133 -13.79 -18.80 6.91
N ASP A 134 -14.76 -18.53 6.02
CA ASP A 134 -16.14 -18.22 6.37
C ASP A 134 -17.13 -19.02 5.48
N PRO A 135 -17.66 -20.14 5.99
CA PRO A 135 -18.61 -20.97 5.26
C PRO A 135 -19.90 -20.26 4.85
N GLU A 136 -20.27 -19.15 5.52
CA GLU A 136 -21.48 -18.38 5.18
C GLU A 136 -21.37 -17.65 3.85
N LEU A 137 -20.14 -17.44 3.36
CA LEU A 137 -19.88 -16.82 2.06
C LEU A 137 -20.04 -17.79 0.89
N LYS A 138 -20.41 -19.06 1.15
CA LYS A 138 -20.65 -20.04 0.10
C LYS A 138 -21.76 -19.57 -0.85
N GLY A 139 -21.43 -19.44 -2.13
CA GLY A 139 -22.36 -19.00 -3.18
C GLY A 139 -22.54 -17.48 -3.26
N VAL A 140 -21.85 -16.71 -2.42
CA VAL A 140 -21.82 -15.25 -2.51
C VAL A 140 -20.82 -14.84 -3.60
N PRO A 141 -21.22 -13.98 -4.57
CA PRO A 141 -20.30 -13.52 -5.61
C PRO A 141 -19.10 -12.76 -5.03
N LEU A 142 -17.89 -13.02 -5.55
CA LEU A 142 -16.64 -12.42 -5.07
C LEU A 142 -16.72 -10.89 -4.97
N GLN A 143 -17.25 -10.23 -5.99
CA GLN A 143 -17.38 -8.78 -6.03
C GLN A 143 -18.23 -8.24 -4.87
N TYR A 144 -19.28 -8.97 -4.48
CA TYR A 144 -20.15 -8.56 -3.39
C TYR A 144 -19.44 -8.64 -2.04
N ILE A 145 -18.56 -9.64 -1.85
CA ILE A 145 -17.69 -9.76 -0.67
C ILE A 145 -16.70 -8.58 -0.64
N GLN A 146 -16.10 -8.23 -1.80
CA GLN A 146 -15.18 -7.10 -1.93
C GLN A 146 -15.83 -5.77 -1.58
N GLU A 147 -17.03 -5.50 -2.09
CA GLU A 147 -17.77 -4.26 -1.82
C GLU A 147 -18.13 -4.13 -0.33
N GLY A 148 -18.50 -5.22 0.32
CA GLY A 148 -18.79 -5.20 1.74
C GLY A 148 -17.54 -5.04 2.61
N LEU A 149 -16.41 -5.63 2.22
CA LEU A 149 -15.13 -5.39 2.90
C LEU A 149 -14.59 -3.98 2.67
N GLU A 150 -14.80 -3.36 1.51
CA GLU A 150 -14.47 -1.94 1.30
C GLU A 150 -15.26 -1.03 2.25
N THR A 151 -16.48 -1.43 2.63
CA THR A 151 -17.31 -0.67 3.57
C THR A 151 -16.89 -0.86 5.03
N THR A 152 -16.59 -2.10 5.43
CA THR A 152 -16.25 -2.46 6.83
C THR A 152 -14.75 -2.33 7.14
N GLY A 153 -13.90 -2.37 6.12
CA GLY A 153 -12.45 -2.43 6.23
C GLY A 153 -11.81 -1.29 7.03
N PRO A 154 -12.24 -0.01 6.91
CA PRO A 154 -11.74 1.07 7.76
C PRO A 154 -11.95 0.81 9.26
N ALA A 155 -13.10 0.27 9.66
CA ALA A 155 -13.38 -0.06 11.06
C ALA A 155 -12.52 -1.26 11.52
N MET A 156 -12.34 -2.27 10.67
CA MET A 156 -11.41 -3.38 10.95
C MET A 156 -9.97 -2.88 11.14
N MET A 157 -9.52 -1.93 10.31
CA MET A 157 -8.18 -1.33 10.42
C MET A 157 -8.00 -0.53 11.71
N GLN A 158 -9.06 0.14 12.18
CA GLN A 158 -9.05 0.83 13.47
C GLN A 158 -8.84 -0.17 14.63
N VAL A 159 -9.54 -1.31 14.60
CA VAL A 159 -9.32 -2.40 15.56
C VAL A 159 -7.87 -2.87 15.52
N LEU A 160 -7.30 -3.11 14.33
CA LEU A 160 -5.90 -3.52 14.18
C LEU A 160 -4.91 -2.51 14.78
N ALA A 161 -5.20 -1.21 14.72
CA ALA A 161 -4.35 -0.17 15.29
C ALA A 161 -4.39 -0.14 16.83
N SER A 162 -5.43 -0.72 17.45
CA SER A 162 -5.57 -0.85 18.90
C SER A 162 -4.83 -2.06 19.49
N VAL A 163 -4.31 -2.95 18.63
CA VAL A 163 -3.70 -4.22 19.04
C VAL A 163 -2.29 -3.99 19.56
N GLU A 164 -2.04 -4.45 20.78
CA GLU A 164 -0.71 -4.52 21.36
C GLU A 164 -0.24 -5.97 21.46
N ALA A 165 0.91 -6.27 20.87
CA ALA A 165 1.48 -7.62 20.89
C ALA A 165 2.62 -7.71 21.91
N THR A 166 2.68 -8.80 22.68
CA THR A 166 3.81 -9.02 23.59
C THR A 166 5.12 -9.16 22.78
N PRO A 167 6.20 -8.44 23.15
CA PRO A 167 7.47 -8.55 22.45
C PRO A 167 8.02 -9.98 22.45
N VAL A 168 8.21 -10.53 21.25
CA VAL A 168 8.80 -11.86 21.06
C VAL A 168 10.32 -11.78 21.16
N LYS A 169 10.93 -12.64 21.99
CA LYS A 169 12.39 -12.75 22.14
C LYS A 169 12.89 -14.05 21.50
N ASN A 170 14.00 -13.97 20.76
CA ASN A 170 14.79 -15.07 20.19
C ASN A 170 14.16 -15.85 19.03
N ALA A 171 12.94 -16.37 19.18
CA ALA A 171 12.29 -17.23 18.18
C ALA A 171 10.83 -16.84 17.97
N LEU A 172 10.36 -16.94 16.72
CA LEU A 172 8.98 -16.65 16.37
C LEU A 172 8.05 -17.77 16.89
N PRO A 173 7.11 -17.49 17.80
CA PRO A 173 6.19 -18.51 18.31
C PRO A 173 5.14 -18.85 17.25
N MET A 174 4.47 -20.00 17.41
CA MET A 174 3.36 -20.39 16.52
C MET A 174 2.05 -19.67 16.85
N GLU A 175 1.93 -19.20 18.08
CA GLU A 175 0.79 -18.44 18.60
C GLU A 175 1.30 -17.26 19.42
N LEU A 176 0.57 -16.16 19.43
CA LEU A 176 0.94 -14.96 20.13
C LEU A 176 -0.25 -14.39 20.88
N SER A 177 0.00 -14.04 22.14
CA SER A 177 -0.96 -13.30 22.95
C SER A 177 -0.93 -11.82 22.57
N ILE A 178 -2.11 -11.29 22.29
CA ILE A 178 -2.31 -9.89 21.91
C ILE A 178 -3.38 -9.28 22.81
N MET A 179 -3.19 -8.01 23.16
CA MET A 179 -4.17 -7.19 23.88
C MET A 179 -4.94 -6.37 22.86
N ILE A 180 -6.27 -6.35 22.99
CA ILE A 180 -7.14 -5.55 22.13
C ILE A 180 -7.94 -4.56 22.97
N ASN A 181 -7.79 -3.29 22.62
CA ASN A 181 -8.44 -2.18 23.31
C ASN A 181 -9.71 -1.69 22.58
N ASP A 182 -9.91 -2.06 21.31
CA ASP A 182 -11.09 -1.69 20.52
C ASP A 182 -11.84 -2.95 20.05
N LEU A 183 -13.04 -3.16 20.60
CA LEU A 183 -13.95 -4.27 20.25
C LEU A 183 -15.14 -3.81 19.38
N THR A 184 -15.05 -2.64 18.75
CA THR A 184 -16.17 -2.05 17.97
C THR A 184 -16.43 -2.76 16.63
N CYS A 185 -15.48 -3.56 16.15
CA CYS A 185 -15.57 -4.29 14.89
C CYS A 185 -14.99 -5.71 15.03
N ASP A 186 -14.92 -6.44 13.91
CA ASP A 186 -14.35 -7.78 13.86
C ASP A 186 -12.88 -7.77 14.35
N LEU A 187 -12.52 -8.79 15.14
CA LEU A 187 -11.21 -8.92 15.76
C LEU A 187 -10.20 -9.57 14.80
N PRO A 188 -8.89 -9.25 14.92
CA PRO A 188 -7.85 -9.92 14.16
C PRO A 188 -7.86 -11.43 14.39
N THR A 189 -7.75 -12.15 13.29
CA THR A 189 -7.73 -13.61 13.29
C THR A 189 -6.31 -14.18 13.40
N HIS A 190 -5.31 -13.42 12.96
CA HIS A 190 -3.93 -13.88 12.79
C HIS A 190 -2.95 -12.75 13.09
N MET A 191 -1.70 -13.13 13.37
CA MET A 191 -0.55 -12.24 13.39
C MET A 191 0.39 -12.59 12.23
N LEU A 192 0.57 -11.70 11.26
CA LEU A 192 1.53 -11.91 10.18
C LEU A 192 2.93 -11.56 10.65
N ALA A 193 3.85 -12.51 10.55
CA ALA A 193 5.27 -12.29 10.77
C ALA A 193 5.95 -12.00 9.43
N VAL A 194 6.07 -10.73 9.10
CA VAL A 194 6.53 -10.26 7.79
C VAL A 194 8.05 -10.11 7.78
N TYR A 195 8.70 -10.72 6.79
CA TYR A 195 10.15 -10.71 6.66
C TYR A 195 10.61 -10.78 5.20
N SER A 196 11.87 -10.42 4.96
CA SER A 196 12.52 -10.55 3.65
C SER A 196 13.41 -11.78 3.61
N ARG A 197 13.56 -12.37 2.42
CA ARG A 197 14.50 -13.46 2.20
C ARG A 197 15.92 -12.94 2.37
N GLN A 198 16.61 -13.44 3.38
CA GLN A 198 18.00 -13.07 3.66
C GLN A 198 18.91 -13.70 2.60
N SER A 199 19.92 -12.96 2.14
CA SER A 199 20.95 -13.54 1.27
C SER A 199 21.77 -14.57 2.06
N SER A 200 22.18 -15.65 1.39
CA SER A 200 23.06 -16.69 1.95
C SER A 200 24.41 -16.15 2.45
N HIS A 201 24.78 -14.94 2.01
CA HIS A 201 26.04 -14.27 2.36
C HIS A 201 25.86 -13.19 3.43
N SER A 202 24.70 -13.09 4.08
CA SER A 202 24.52 -12.11 5.15
C SER A 202 25.37 -12.48 6.37
N PRO A 203 26.22 -11.58 6.88
CA PRO A 203 27.07 -11.84 8.04
C PRO A 203 26.28 -11.93 9.35
N ASN A 204 25.00 -11.56 9.35
CA ASN A 204 24.15 -11.57 10.55
C ASN A 204 23.16 -12.74 10.45
N PRO A 205 23.20 -13.72 11.37
CA PRO A 205 22.26 -14.84 11.37
C PRO A 205 20.84 -14.41 11.79
N THR A 206 20.69 -13.23 12.40
CA THR A 206 19.39 -12.76 12.87
C THR A 206 18.62 -12.08 11.74
N ARG A 207 17.33 -12.42 11.61
CA ARG A 207 16.43 -11.84 10.63
C ARG A 207 15.49 -10.84 11.30
N ARG A 208 15.37 -9.65 10.74
CA ARG A 208 14.35 -8.68 11.16
C ARG A 208 12.97 -9.18 10.72
N VAL A 209 12.06 -9.27 11.69
CA VAL A 209 10.66 -9.65 11.49
C VAL A 209 9.79 -8.55 12.08
N THR A 210 8.76 -8.14 11.35
CA THR A 210 7.75 -7.20 11.84
C THR A 210 6.42 -7.92 11.95
N LEU A 211 5.73 -7.75 13.07
CA LEU A 211 4.44 -8.39 13.35
C LEU A 211 3.29 -7.45 12.96
N PHE A 212 2.31 -7.97 12.23
CA PHE A 212 1.12 -7.23 11.82
C PHE A 212 -0.15 -8.02 12.14
N PRO A 213 -1.05 -7.53 13.00
CA PRO A 213 -2.33 -8.20 13.21
C PRO A 213 -3.15 -8.12 11.92
N THR A 214 -3.94 -9.16 11.61
CA THR A 214 -4.71 -9.19 10.35
C THR A 214 -5.97 -10.06 10.43
N HIS A 215 -6.86 -9.80 9.48
CA HIS A 215 -8.02 -10.61 9.15
C HIS A 215 -7.71 -11.46 7.93
N ALA A 216 -7.76 -12.78 8.10
CA ALA A 216 -7.45 -13.74 7.04
C ALA A 216 -8.32 -13.53 5.81
N ILE A 217 -9.58 -13.10 6.00
CA ILE A 217 -10.51 -12.82 4.91
C ILE A 217 -10.02 -11.68 4.00
N VAL A 218 -9.49 -10.58 4.57
CA VAL A 218 -8.99 -9.44 3.79
C VAL A 218 -7.78 -9.85 2.96
N MET A 219 -6.85 -10.60 3.57
CA MET A 219 -5.66 -11.10 2.89
C MET A 219 -6.02 -12.08 1.78
N SER A 220 -6.90 -13.06 2.05
CA SER A 220 -7.32 -14.08 1.08
C SER A 220 -8.14 -13.49 -0.07
N LEU A 221 -8.90 -12.43 0.18
CA LEU A 221 -9.71 -11.76 -0.83
C LEU A 221 -8.88 -10.90 -1.79
N HIS A 222 -7.72 -10.38 -1.35
CA HIS A 222 -6.92 -9.46 -2.16
C HIS A 222 -5.61 -10.04 -2.66
N CYS A 223 -5.10 -11.13 -2.09
CA CYS A 223 -3.80 -11.71 -2.43
C CYS A 223 -3.95 -13.09 -3.09
N ALA A 224 -3.95 -13.14 -4.43
CA ALA A 224 -4.15 -14.39 -5.16
C ALA A 224 -2.98 -15.39 -5.05
N ASN A 225 -1.79 -14.93 -4.63
CA ASN A 225 -0.62 -15.79 -4.40
C ASN A 225 -0.42 -16.18 -2.94
N LEU A 226 -1.27 -15.71 -2.03
CA LEU A 226 -1.17 -16.10 -0.63
C LEU A 226 -1.66 -17.55 -0.48
N PRO A 227 -0.89 -18.43 0.19
CA PRO A 227 -1.38 -19.75 0.54
C PRO A 227 -2.59 -19.63 1.48
N ALA A 228 -3.39 -20.70 1.56
CA ALA A 228 -4.48 -20.75 2.52
C ALA A 228 -3.92 -20.58 3.94
N LEU A 229 -4.44 -19.60 4.66
CA LEU A 229 -4.08 -19.35 6.04
C LEU A 229 -4.68 -20.44 6.94
N PRO A 230 -4.04 -20.79 8.06
CA PRO A 230 -4.60 -21.75 9.00
C PRO A 230 -5.97 -21.28 9.50
N VAL A 231 -6.83 -22.23 9.87
CA VAL A 231 -8.13 -21.87 10.45
C VAL A 231 -7.87 -21.32 11.84
N SER A 232 -8.30 -20.07 12.06
CA SER A 232 -8.26 -19.42 13.36
C SER A 232 -9.67 -19.06 13.78
N ARG A 233 -10.03 -19.42 15.03
CA ARG A 233 -11.28 -19.02 15.67
C ARG A 233 -10.93 -18.47 17.04
N PRO A 234 -10.34 -17.26 17.09
CA PRO A 234 -9.97 -16.69 18.37
C PRO A 234 -11.22 -16.55 19.23
N ARG A 235 -11.10 -16.90 20.50
CA ARG A 235 -12.18 -16.67 21.45
C ARG A 235 -12.31 -15.17 21.66
N GLU A 236 -13.47 -14.61 21.35
CA GLU A 236 -13.79 -13.22 21.65
C GLU A 236 -13.65 -13.01 23.16
N PRO A 237 -12.87 -12.02 23.62
CA PRO A 237 -12.78 -11.69 25.02
C PRO A 237 -14.09 -11.04 25.48
N ASP A 238 -14.54 -11.35 26.70
CA ASP A 238 -15.79 -10.81 27.26
C ASP A 238 -15.70 -9.29 27.58
N SER A 239 -14.48 -8.73 27.62
CA SER A 239 -14.13 -7.31 27.81
C SER A 239 -12.86 -6.97 27.03
N GLU A 240 -12.37 -5.71 27.08
CA GLU A 240 -10.96 -5.40 26.73
C GLU A 240 -10.07 -6.46 27.38
N GLY A 241 -9.24 -7.11 26.56
CA GLY A 241 -8.72 -8.40 26.98
C GLY A 241 -7.67 -9.00 26.08
N GLU A 242 -7.00 -9.98 26.68
CA GLU A 242 -5.98 -10.79 26.06
C GLU A 242 -6.63 -11.86 25.17
N MET A 243 -6.14 -12.01 23.95
CA MET A 243 -6.53 -13.09 23.05
C MET A 243 -5.30 -13.69 22.37
N THR A 244 -5.37 -14.99 22.09
CA THR A 244 -4.29 -15.71 21.41
C THR A 244 -4.64 -15.89 19.94
N VAL A 245 -3.69 -15.53 19.06
CA VAL A 245 -3.82 -15.71 17.61
C VAL A 245 -2.64 -16.48 17.04
N PRO A 246 -2.84 -17.30 15.99
CA PRO A 246 -1.75 -17.95 15.28
C PRO A 246 -0.86 -16.93 14.57
N VAL A 247 0.44 -17.19 14.59
CA VAL A 247 1.47 -16.39 13.91
C VAL A 247 1.80 -17.04 12.58
N VAL A 248 1.61 -16.31 11.49
CA VAL A 248 1.84 -16.81 10.13
C VAL A 248 3.05 -16.12 9.50
N PRO A 249 4.11 -16.86 9.15
CA PRO A 249 5.26 -16.29 8.47
C PRO A 249 4.90 -15.86 7.04
N LEU A 250 5.21 -14.61 6.71
CA LEU A 250 4.99 -14.02 5.39
C LEU A 250 6.30 -13.48 4.80
N CYS A 251 6.89 -14.23 3.88
CA CYS A 251 8.10 -13.80 3.15
C CYS A 251 7.72 -12.92 1.97
N ILE A 252 8.15 -11.65 1.99
CA ILE A 252 7.93 -10.71 0.88
C ILE A 252 9.20 -9.94 0.52
N PRO A 253 9.31 -9.39 -0.70
CA PRO A 253 10.51 -8.69 -1.14
C PRO A 253 10.92 -7.49 -0.25
N SER A 254 9.96 -6.71 0.24
CA SER A 254 10.17 -5.42 0.91
C SER A 254 9.27 -5.27 2.15
N PRO A 255 9.61 -5.88 3.30
CA PRO A 255 8.82 -5.82 4.54
C PRO A 255 8.45 -4.40 5.00
N GLU A 256 9.34 -3.44 4.80
CA GLU A 256 9.20 -2.04 5.18
C GLU A 256 8.01 -1.34 4.50
N THR A 257 7.59 -1.79 3.33
CA THR A 257 6.45 -1.22 2.58
C THR A 257 5.17 -2.01 2.80
N PHE A 258 5.16 -3.01 3.68
CA PHE A 258 3.95 -3.80 3.96
C PHE A 258 2.90 -3.03 4.73
N SER A 259 3.29 -2.13 5.65
CA SER A 259 2.35 -1.33 6.44
C SER A 259 1.39 -0.50 5.57
N PRO A 260 1.87 0.38 4.66
CA PRO A 260 0.97 1.14 3.78
C PRO A 260 0.19 0.23 2.81
N LEU A 261 0.76 -0.90 2.38
CA LEU A 261 0.04 -1.89 1.58
C LEU A 261 -1.15 -2.48 2.33
N SER A 262 -0.92 -2.92 3.57
CA SER A 262 -1.95 -3.47 4.45
C SER A 262 -3.05 -2.44 4.66
N ALA A 263 -2.70 -1.20 5.04
CA ALA A 263 -3.67 -0.12 5.21
C ALA A 263 -4.55 0.06 3.95
N TYR A 264 -3.95 0.09 2.76
CA TYR A 264 -4.69 0.15 1.50
C TYR A 264 -5.63 -1.03 1.30
N LEU A 265 -5.22 -2.26 1.62
CA LEU A 265 -6.07 -3.45 1.45
C LEU A 265 -7.35 -3.37 2.28
N TYR A 266 -7.30 -2.73 3.45
CA TYR A 266 -8.48 -2.49 4.29
C TYR A 266 -9.30 -1.29 3.84
N THR A 267 -8.66 -0.16 3.55
CA THR A 267 -9.39 1.10 3.33
C THR A 267 -9.78 1.35 1.87
N LYS A 268 -9.07 0.70 0.93
CA LYS A 268 -9.13 0.99 -0.51
C LYS A 268 -8.88 2.46 -0.85
N ASP A 269 -8.22 3.19 0.05
CA ASP A 269 -7.89 4.60 -0.12
C ASP A 269 -6.55 4.74 -0.85
N ALA A 270 -6.63 4.83 -2.19
CA ALA A 270 -5.48 5.02 -3.05
C ALA A 270 -4.83 6.41 -2.87
N GLN A 271 -5.57 7.41 -2.40
CA GLN A 271 -5.01 8.74 -2.11
C GLN A 271 -4.12 8.69 -0.87
N HIS A 272 -4.57 8.01 0.17
CA HIS A 272 -3.73 7.76 1.35
C HIS A 272 -2.46 6.98 0.99
N LEU A 273 -2.59 5.95 0.14
CA LEU A 273 -1.43 5.19 -0.35
C LEU A 273 -0.45 6.08 -1.14
N LEU A 274 -0.96 6.92 -2.04
CA LEU A 274 -0.15 7.85 -2.83
C LEU A 274 0.64 8.81 -1.93
N ARG A 275 -0.01 9.38 -0.91
CA ARG A 275 0.65 10.24 0.09
C ARG A 275 1.70 9.49 0.90
N ALA A 276 1.46 8.23 1.25
CA ALA A 276 2.43 7.40 1.99
C ALA A 276 3.69 7.06 1.15
N LEU A 277 3.55 6.99 -0.18
CA LEU A 277 4.67 6.70 -1.09
C LEU A 277 5.50 7.94 -1.43
N LEU A 278 4.84 9.09 -1.57
CA LEU A 278 5.47 10.32 -1.96
C LEU A 278 6.11 11.06 -0.77
N PRO A 279 7.15 11.87 -1.01
CA PRO A 279 7.70 12.73 0.02
C PRO A 279 6.64 13.68 0.61
N SER A 280 6.24 13.42 1.86
CA SER A 280 5.29 14.25 2.62
C SER A 280 6.08 15.21 3.51
N GLY A 281 6.17 16.48 3.10
CA GLY A 281 6.79 17.54 3.89
C GLY A 281 5.80 18.68 4.14
N PRO A 282 6.07 19.58 5.11
CA PRO A 282 5.21 20.73 5.38
C PRO A 282 5.05 21.67 4.17
N ALA A 283 5.95 21.56 3.18
CA ALA A 283 5.94 22.34 1.95
C ALA A 283 5.23 21.65 0.78
N THR A 284 4.80 20.38 0.91
CA THR A 284 4.07 19.66 -0.14
C THR A 284 2.57 19.70 0.20
N PRO A 285 1.75 20.50 -0.51
CA PRO A 285 0.31 20.56 -0.25
C PRO A 285 -0.32 19.17 -0.44
N PRO A 286 -1.23 18.76 0.45
CA PRO A 286 -1.74 17.38 0.52
C PRO A 286 -2.60 16.93 -0.67
N ASP A 287 -2.96 17.84 -1.58
CA ASP A 287 -3.97 17.65 -2.63
C ASP A 287 -3.50 17.93 -4.07
N ILE A 288 -2.20 18.02 -4.35
CA ILE A 288 -1.76 18.36 -5.72
C ILE A 288 -1.95 17.22 -6.73
N LEU A 289 -1.76 15.96 -6.31
CA LEU A 289 -1.88 14.83 -7.23
C LEU A 289 -3.18 14.06 -7.00
N SER A 290 -4.12 14.22 -7.93
CA SER A 290 -5.25 13.30 -8.07
C SER A 290 -4.79 11.99 -8.71
N LEU A 291 -5.53 10.90 -8.47
CA LEU A 291 -5.35 9.64 -9.19
C LEU A 291 -5.64 9.76 -10.70
N ASP A 292 -6.37 10.82 -11.08
CA ASP A 292 -6.66 11.15 -12.48
C ASP A 292 -5.62 12.11 -13.10
N ALA A 293 -4.52 12.40 -12.39
CA ALA A 293 -3.49 13.29 -12.90
C ALA A 293 -2.85 12.70 -14.17
N ASP A 294 -2.92 13.45 -15.27
CA ASP A 294 -2.19 13.13 -16.49
C ASP A 294 -0.69 13.44 -16.26
N PRO A 295 0.23 12.47 -16.42
CA PRO A 295 1.67 12.72 -16.32
C PRO A 295 2.18 13.82 -17.25
N ASP A 296 1.48 14.08 -18.36
CA ASP A 296 1.83 15.13 -19.32
C ASP A 296 1.21 16.51 -18.95
N SER A 297 0.46 16.60 -17.85
CA SER A 297 -0.21 17.84 -17.42
C SER A 297 0.77 18.85 -16.81
N PRO A 298 0.49 20.17 -16.94
CA PRO A 298 1.31 21.20 -16.33
C PRO A 298 1.29 21.13 -14.78
N GLU A 299 0.19 20.66 -14.18
CA GLU A 299 0.08 20.46 -12.73
C GLU A 299 1.04 19.36 -12.25
N PHE A 300 1.12 18.26 -13.00
CA PHE A 300 2.05 17.17 -12.70
C PHE A 300 3.51 17.63 -12.82
N ALA A 301 3.86 18.33 -13.91
CA ALA A 301 5.19 18.90 -14.08
C ALA A 301 5.55 19.90 -12.97
N GLN A 302 4.60 20.74 -12.55
CA GLN A 302 4.81 21.65 -11.41
C GLN A 302 5.06 20.88 -10.11
N PHE A 303 4.31 19.80 -9.86
CA PHE A 303 4.50 18.96 -8.69
C PHE A 303 5.89 18.31 -8.65
N SER A 304 6.30 17.67 -9.73
CA SER A 304 7.63 17.06 -9.84
C SER A 304 8.75 18.09 -9.74
N GLY A 305 8.54 19.30 -10.28
CA GLY A 305 9.42 20.45 -10.07
C GLY A 305 9.55 20.86 -8.60
N LYS A 306 8.44 20.88 -7.84
CA LYS A 306 8.46 21.12 -6.39
C LYS A 306 9.18 20.02 -5.62
N LEU A 307 8.97 18.75 -5.98
CA LEU A 307 9.71 17.63 -5.39
C LEU A 307 11.21 17.79 -5.60
N ARG A 308 11.64 18.12 -6.82
CA ARG A 308 13.05 18.37 -7.16
C ARG A 308 13.64 19.54 -6.39
N ALA A 309 12.90 20.63 -6.24
CA ALA A 309 13.35 21.82 -5.51
C ALA A 309 13.46 21.58 -4.00
N THR A 310 12.64 20.67 -3.45
CA THR A 310 12.51 20.43 -2.01
C THR A 310 13.42 19.31 -1.51
N TYR A 311 13.61 18.25 -2.31
CA TYR A 311 14.28 17.03 -1.90
C TYR A 311 15.57 16.80 -2.66
N THR A 312 16.58 16.27 -1.96
CA THR A 312 17.84 15.88 -2.60
C THR A 312 17.65 14.61 -3.42
N ALA A 313 18.51 14.38 -4.43
CA ALA A 313 18.46 13.16 -5.24
C ALA A 313 18.54 11.85 -4.40
N PRO A 314 19.37 11.73 -3.35
CA PRO A 314 19.35 10.57 -2.46
C PRO A 314 18.03 10.38 -1.69
N ALA A 315 17.37 11.48 -1.29
CA ALA A 315 16.06 11.40 -0.64
C ALA A 315 15.00 10.89 -1.63
N LEU A 316 14.95 11.45 -2.84
CA LEU A 316 14.06 10.97 -3.90
C LEU A 316 14.32 9.51 -4.27
N LEU A 317 15.60 9.09 -4.29
CA LEU A 317 15.95 7.69 -4.53
C LEU A 317 15.41 6.76 -3.43
N THR A 318 15.40 7.20 -2.17
CA THR A 318 14.79 6.43 -1.06
C THR A 318 13.30 6.18 -1.33
N HIS A 319 12.58 7.19 -1.80
CA HIS A 319 11.17 7.05 -2.19
C HIS A 319 11.00 6.14 -3.41
N ALA A 320 11.85 6.26 -4.44
CA ALA A 320 11.84 5.35 -5.58
C ALA A 320 12.04 3.89 -5.12
N MET A 321 12.99 3.64 -4.22
CA MET A 321 13.22 2.30 -3.66
C MET A 321 11.99 1.77 -2.89
N ALA A 322 11.32 2.62 -2.11
CA ALA A 322 10.09 2.25 -1.41
C ALA A 322 8.93 1.93 -2.38
N ILE A 323 8.71 2.74 -3.42
CA ILE A 323 7.70 2.49 -4.46
C ILE A 323 7.98 1.16 -5.18
N ASN A 324 9.24 0.94 -5.58
CA ASN A 324 9.66 -0.32 -6.19
C ASN A 324 9.51 -1.51 -5.22
N GLY A 325 9.80 -1.33 -3.94
CA GLY A 325 9.58 -2.33 -2.89
C GLY A 325 8.11 -2.71 -2.75
N LEU A 326 7.22 -1.71 -2.68
CA LEU A 326 5.77 -1.90 -2.67
C LEU A 326 5.30 -2.65 -3.92
N TRP A 327 5.73 -2.21 -5.10
CA TRP A 327 5.44 -2.89 -6.37
C TRP A 327 5.81 -4.37 -6.33
N ARG A 328 7.02 -4.71 -5.86
CA ARG A 328 7.47 -6.10 -5.73
C ARG A 328 6.61 -6.90 -4.76
N ASN A 329 6.16 -6.30 -3.65
CA ASN A 329 5.22 -6.95 -2.74
C ASN A 329 3.87 -7.22 -3.39
N VAL A 330 3.33 -6.25 -4.12
CA VAL A 330 2.05 -6.36 -4.84
C VAL A 330 2.11 -7.49 -5.87
N VAL A 331 3.21 -7.58 -6.62
CA VAL A 331 3.48 -8.70 -7.55
C VAL A 331 3.59 -10.03 -6.79
N ALA A 332 4.38 -10.08 -5.72
CA ALA A 332 4.60 -11.30 -4.94
C ALA A 332 3.30 -11.84 -4.34
N LEU A 333 2.44 -10.96 -3.83
CA LEU A 333 1.14 -11.31 -3.25
C LEU A 333 0.04 -11.56 -4.28
N GLY A 334 0.27 -11.20 -5.56
CA GLY A 334 -0.71 -11.38 -6.63
C GLY A 334 -1.94 -10.50 -6.44
N ILE A 335 -1.73 -9.20 -6.18
CA ILE A 335 -2.80 -8.23 -5.96
C ILE A 335 -3.22 -7.59 -7.29
N PHE A 336 -4.51 -7.68 -7.61
CA PHE A 336 -5.09 -7.14 -8.85
C PHE A 336 -6.15 -6.08 -8.54
N ASP A 337 -5.69 -4.85 -8.32
CA ASP A 337 -6.54 -3.72 -7.93
C ASP A 337 -6.14 -2.46 -8.72
N GLU A 338 -7.01 -1.99 -9.62
CA GLU A 338 -6.67 -0.90 -10.56
C GLU A 338 -6.27 0.39 -9.85
N ARG A 339 -6.99 0.79 -8.78
CA ARG A 339 -6.71 2.02 -8.03
C ARG A 339 -5.33 1.97 -7.36
N LEU A 340 -4.94 0.81 -6.83
CA LEU A 340 -3.60 0.59 -6.28
C LEU A 340 -2.54 0.79 -7.37
N TRP A 341 -2.74 0.16 -8.52
CA TRP A 341 -1.78 0.20 -9.61
C TRP A 341 -1.66 1.60 -10.22
N GLU A 342 -2.76 2.36 -10.29
CA GLU A 342 -2.75 3.77 -10.70
C GLU A 342 -1.97 4.64 -9.71
N ALA A 343 -2.18 4.46 -8.40
CA ALA A 343 -1.39 5.15 -7.38
C ALA A 343 0.12 4.85 -7.49
N LEU A 344 0.49 3.59 -7.75
CA LEU A 344 1.88 3.19 -8.00
C LEU A 344 2.46 3.87 -9.24
N ASP A 345 1.72 3.87 -10.36
CA ASP A 345 2.17 4.45 -11.62
C ASP A 345 2.41 5.97 -11.47
N ILE A 346 1.49 6.68 -10.81
CA ILE A 346 1.61 8.12 -10.54
C ILE A 346 2.78 8.42 -9.61
N ALA A 347 2.89 7.69 -8.49
CA ALA A 347 3.98 7.90 -7.55
C ALA A 347 5.35 7.68 -8.21
N TRP A 348 5.46 6.62 -9.01
CA TRP A 348 6.67 6.27 -9.74
C TRP A 348 7.04 7.34 -10.77
N ALA A 349 6.08 7.77 -11.60
CA ALA A 349 6.30 8.81 -12.60
C ALA A 349 6.74 10.13 -11.96
N ALA A 350 6.13 10.54 -10.85
CA ALA A 350 6.44 11.81 -10.20
C ALA A 350 7.87 11.84 -9.62
N VAL A 351 8.29 10.72 -9.00
CA VAL A 351 9.64 10.59 -8.46
C VAL A 351 10.69 10.49 -9.58
N LEU A 352 10.39 9.78 -10.68
CA LEU A 352 11.29 9.71 -11.82
C LEU A 352 11.46 11.07 -12.51
N ASP A 353 10.38 11.80 -12.77
CA ASP A 353 10.47 13.13 -13.38
C ASP A 353 11.26 14.10 -12.48
N ALA A 354 11.03 14.06 -11.16
CA ALA A 354 11.81 14.84 -10.20
C ALA A 354 13.32 14.50 -10.26
N LEU A 355 13.69 13.22 -10.38
CA LEU A 355 15.07 12.75 -10.51
C LEU A 355 15.72 13.11 -11.86
N GLU A 356 14.97 13.03 -12.97
CA GLU A 356 15.49 13.25 -14.32
C GLU A 356 15.86 14.71 -14.59
N GLY A 357 14.98 15.65 -14.25
CA GLY A 357 15.27 17.07 -14.48
C GLY A 357 16.27 17.68 -13.50
N GLY A 358 16.92 16.86 -12.67
CA GLY A 358 18.18 17.19 -12.00
C GLY A 358 19.38 17.24 -12.96
N LYS A 359 19.22 16.81 -14.21
CA LYS A 359 20.14 17.17 -15.31
C LYS A 359 19.99 18.67 -15.59
N GLN A 360 20.67 19.51 -14.81
CA GLN A 360 20.84 20.91 -15.22
C GLN A 360 21.36 20.93 -16.67
N PRO A 361 20.72 21.68 -17.60
CA PRO A 361 21.45 22.09 -18.79
C PRO A 361 22.70 22.81 -18.29
N ALA A 362 23.87 22.35 -18.73
CA ALA A 362 25.13 23.03 -18.44
C ALA A 362 24.93 24.52 -18.76
N HIS A 363 25.23 25.38 -17.78
CA HIS A 363 25.20 26.82 -17.93
C HIS A 363 25.76 27.19 -19.31
N SER A 364 24.89 27.70 -20.19
CA SER A 364 25.34 28.34 -21.42
C SER A 364 26.14 29.56 -20.96
N PRO A 365 27.43 29.71 -21.32
CA PRO A 365 28.19 30.88 -20.94
C PRO A 365 27.49 32.10 -21.53
N ALA A 366 27.14 33.04 -20.66
CA ALA A 366 26.60 34.33 -21.05
C ALA A 366 27.53 34.96 -22.08
N ALA A 367 26.98 35.30 -23.25
CA ALA A 367 27.66 36.10 -24.24
C ALA A 367 27.80 37.52 -23.70
N ASP A 368 28.90 37.77 -22.97
CA ASP A 368 29.43 39.12 -22.80
C ASP A 368 29.92 39.61 -24.17
N GLY A 369 29.27 40.65 -24.69
CA GLY A 369 29.71 41.21 -25.97
C GLY A 369 28.79 42.25 -26.59
N VAL A 370 28.48 43.33 -25.87
CA VAL A 370 28.15 44.60 -26.53
C VAL A 370 28.99 45.70 -25.90
N LYS A 371 30.14 45.95 -26.53
CA LYS A 371 30.75 47.29 -26.56
C LYS A 371 30.14 48.03 -27.74
N LEU A 372 29.47 49.14 -27.46
CA LEU A 372 29.40 50.30 -28.36
C LEU A 372 29.64 51.54 -27.52
#